data_AF-A0A920F3Z6-F1
#
_entry.id   AF-A0A920F3Z6-F1
#
_cell.length_a   1.000
_cell.length_b   1.000
_cell.length_c   1.000
_cell.angle_alpha   90.00
_cell.angle_beta   90.00
_cell.angle_gamma   90.00
#
_symmetry.space_group_name_H-M   'P 1'
#
loop_
_entity.id
_entity.type
_entity.pdbx_description
1 polymer ?
#
loop_
_entity_poly.entity_id
_entity_poly.type
_entity_poly.pdbx_seq_one_letter_code
_entity_poly.pdbx_strand_id
1 'polypeptide(L)'
;MKIKLLIILALLNLNVFAVEGMWEPSQMGNLKKELKNTGYSGDADNLTDLFSFPLNAIVSLGGCSASFVSPEGLIATNYHCIEGSYLQFNSSEKEKFVRNRICC
;
A
#
# COMPACT_ATOMS: atom_id res chain seq x y z
N MET A 1 -3.51 -51.92 6.92
CA MET A 1 -3.47 -50.85 5.89
C MET A 1 -3.64 -49.44 6.44
N LYS A 2 -4.56 -49.17 7.40
CA LYS A 2 -4.83 -47.82 7.91
C LYS A 2 -3.63 -47.10 8.55
N ILE A 3 -2.84 -47.80 9.38
CA ILE A 3 -1.66 -47.22 10.05
C ILE A 3 -0.54 -46.83 9.08
N LYS A 4 -0.28 -47.64 8.04
CA LYS A 4 0.71 -47.30 7.01
C LYS A 4 0.31 -46.06 6.20
N LEU A 5 -0.99 -45.89 5.94
CA LEU A 5 -1.52 -44.72 5.21
C LEU A 5 -1.39 -43.43 6.03
N LEU A 6 -1.62 -43.48 7.33
CA LEU A 6 -1.44 -42.34 8.24
C LEU A 6 0.03 -41.89 8.36
N ILE A 7 0.97 -42.85 8.38
CA ILE A 7 2.41 -42.54 8.42
C ILE A 7 2.85 -41.84 7.11
N ILE A 8 2.35 -42.29 5.96
CA ILE A 8 2.67 -41.66 4.66
C ILE A 8 2.13 -40.23 4.60
N LEU A 9 0.93 -39.98 5.14
CA LEU A 9 0.34 -38.63 5.14
C LEU A 9 1.08 -37.66 6.09
N ALA A 10 1.60 -38.15 7.22
CA ALA A 10 2.38 -37.35 8.16
C ALA A 10 3.78 -36.96 7.62
N LEU A 11 4.29 -37.68 6.63
CA LEU A 11 5.60 -37.41 6.00
C LEU A 11 5.50 -36.43 4.81
N LEU A 12 4.28 -36.10 4.35
CA LEU A 12 4.04 -35.13 3.30
C LEU A 12 4.11 -33.70 3.86
N ASN A 13 5.31 -33.13 3.87
CA ASN A 13 5.50 -31.70 4.12
C ASN A 13 5.13 -30.91 2.85
N LEU A 14 3.90 -30.42 2.79
CA LEU A 14 3.46 -29.46 1.78
C LEU A 14 4.03 -28.09 2.16
N ASN A 15 5.13 -27.70 1.51
CA ASN A 15 5.62 -26.33 1.63
C ASN A 15 4.66 -25.40 0.88
N VAL A 16 3.90 -24.60 1.62
CA VAL A 16 3.08 -23.51 1.08
C VAL A 16 3.92 -22.25 1.13
N PHE A 17 4.28 -21.72 -0.03
CA PHE A 17 5.04 -20.46 -0.14
C PHE A 17 4.08 -19.30 -0.39
N ALA A 18 4.11 -18.28 0.46
CA ALA A 18 3.46 -17.01 0.20
C ALA A 18 4.38 -16.14 -0.68
N VAL A 19 3.81 -15.53 -1.71
CA VAL A 19 4.54 -14.65 -2.65
C VAL A 19 4.30 -13.17 -2.33
N GLU A 20 3.15 -12.83 -1.74
CA GLU A 20 2.72 -11.46 -1.45
C GLU A 20 2.59 -11.22 0.07
N GLY A 21 2.61 -9.95 0.48
CA GLY A 21 2.52 -9.56 1.88
C GLY A 21 2.53 -8.04 2.09
N MET A 22 2.45 -7.64 3.35
CA MET A 22 2.67 -6.26 3.81
C MET A 22 3.92 -6.27 4.68
N TRP A 23 4.96 -5.58 4.21
CA TRP A 23 6.25 -5.51 4.90
C TRP A 23 6.42 -4.16 5.57
N GLU A 24 7.06 -4.16 6.73
CA GLU A 24 7.53 -2.93 7.34
C GLU A 24 8.69 -2.36 6.51
N PRO A 25 8.82 -1.03 6.39
CA PRO A 25 9.98 -0.38 5.75
C PRO A 25 11.34 -0.94 6.17
N SER A 26 11.52 -1.25 7.45
CA SER A 26 12.75 -1.86 7.98
C SER A 26 13.14 -3.19 7.30
N GLN A 27 12.16 -3.90 6.72
CA GLN A 27 12.33 -5.20 6.07
C GLN A 27 12.67 -5.08 4.58
N MET A 28 12.52 -3.90 3.98
CA MET A 28 12.64 -3.72 2.52
C MET A 28 14.04 -4.08 2.00
N GLY A 29 15.09 -3.83 2.78
CA GLY A 29 16.46 -4.23 2.44
C GLY A 29 16.63 -5.74 2.26
N ASN A 30 15.78 -6.58 2.88
CA ASN A 30 15.79 -8.04 2.70
C ASN A 30 15.08 -8.48 1.41
N LEU A 31 14.27 -7.61 0.81
CA LEU A 31 13.44 -7.90 -0.38
C LEU A 31 14.08 -7.44 -1.69
N LYS A 32 15.40 -7.17 -1.70
CA LYS A 32 16.12 -6.66 -2.88
C LYS A 32 15.90 -7.51 -4.13
N LYS A 33 15.92 -8.84 -3.96
CA LYS A 33 15.78 -9.77 -5.09
C LYS A 33 14.34 -9.75 -5.61
N GLU A 34 13.38 -9.79 -4.70
CA GLU A 34 11.95 -9.75 -4.96
C GLU A 34 11.58 -8.45 -5.70
N LEU A 35 11.99 -7.30 -5.19
CA LEU A 35 11.76 -5.99 -5.81
C LEU A 35 12.37 -5.89 -7.21
N LYS A 36 13.61 -6.36 -7.41
CA LYS A 36 14.21 -6.38 -8.76
C LYS A 36 13.43 -7.27 -9.72
N ASN A 37 12.91 -8.40 -9.25
CA ASN A 37 12.12 -9.31 -10.07
C ASN A 37 10.75 -8.72 -10.46
N THR A 38 10.21 -7.76 -9.71
CA THR A 38 8.98 -7.03 -10.09
C THR A 38 9.23 -5.87 -11.06
N GLY A 39 10.50 -5.57 -11.39
CA GLY A 39 10.89 -4.46 -12.26
C GLY A 39 11.18 -3.15 -11.54
N TYR A 40 11.25 -3.15 -10.20
CA TYR A 40 11.70 -1.97 -9.46
C TYR A 40 13.17 -1.67 -9.76
N SER A 41 13.44 -0.46 -10.25
CA SER A 41 14.78 -0.01 -10.66
C SER A 41 15.54 0.78 -9.59
N GLY A 42 14.90 1.09 -8.46
CA GLY A 42 15.53 1.81 -7.36
C GLY A 42 16.33 0.89 -6.41
N ASP A 43 16.97 1.48 -5.41
CA ASP A 43 17.55 0.72 -4.30
C ASP A 43 16.45 0.37 -3.29
N ALA A 44 16.45 -0.87 -2.80
CA ALA A 44 15.55 -1.30 -1.75
C ALA A 44 15.92 -0.68 -0.40
N ASP A 45 17.20 -0.35 -0.19
CA ASP A 45 17.66 0.28 1.04
C ASP A 45 17.08 1.70 1.19
N ASN A 46 16.76 2.37 0.09
CA ASN A 46 16.07 3.67 0.10
C ASN A 46 14.62 3.56 0.63
N LEU A 47 14.06 2.36 0.74
CA LEU A 47 12.72 2.10 1.28
C LEU A 47 12.76 1.69 2.76
N THR A 48 13.87 1.95 3.46
CA THR A 48 14.03 1.59 4.88
C THR A 48 13.89 2.76 5.84
N ASP A 49 14.18 3.98 5.39
CA ASP A 49 14.09 5.19 6.20
C ASP A 49 12.77 5.93 5.96
N LEU A 50 11.95 6.03 7.01
CA LEU A 50 10.65 6.72 7.00
C LEU A 50 10.76 8.23 6.75
N PHE A 51 11.91 8.84 7.06
CA PHE A 51 12.10 10.29 6.96
C PHE A 51 12.78 10.72 5.65
N SER A 52 13.21 9.75 4.84
CA SER A 52 13.81 9.99 3.54
C SER A 52 12.83 9.69 2.39
N PHE A 53 13.12 10.27 1.23
CA PHE A 53 12.37 9.96 0.01
C PHE A 53 12.60 8.47 -0.37
N PRO A 54 11.55 7.71 -0.75
CA PRO A 54 10.18 8.17 -1.02
C PRO A 54 9.20 8.08 0.15
N LEU A 55 9.58 7.48 1.28
CA LEU A 55 8.62 7.17 2.35
C LEU A 55 8.12 8.41 3.11
N ASN A 56 8.93 9.47 3.17
CA ASN A 56 8.51 10.74 3.76
C ASN A 56 7.39 11.46 2.97
N ALA A 57 7.09 11.00 1.75
CA ALA A 57 5.98 11.51 0.96
C ALA A 57 4.64 10.86 1.35
N ILE A 58 4.60 9.80 2.16
CA ILE A 58 3.37 9.09 2.51
C ILE A 58 2.67 9.74 3.71
N VAL A 59 1.36 9.95 3.59
CA VAL A 59 0.52 10.59 4.61
C VAL A 59 -0.60 9.66 5.02
N SER A 60 -0.83 9.53 6.33
CA SER A 60 -2.00 8.85 6.88
C SER A 60 -3.17 9.82 7.00
N LEU A 61 -4.33 9.43 6.46
CA LEU A 61 -5.59 10.16 6.60
C LEU A 61 -6.50 9.56 7.69
N GLY A 62 -5.99 8.65 8.53
CA GLY A 62 -6.77 8.01 9.59
C GLY A 62 -7.78 6.96 9.09
N GLY A 63 -7.47 6.28 7.99
CA GLY A 63 -8.34 5.28 7.34
C GLY A 63 -8.08 5.14 5.84
N CYS A 64 -7.39 6.11 5.26
CA CYS A 64 -6.84 6.10 3.91
C CYS A 64 -5.37 6.50 3.92
N SER A 65 -4.71 6.32 2.79
CA SER A 65 -3.38 6.85 2.51
C SER A 65 -3.47 8.00 1.50
N ALA A 66 -2.52 8.91 1.60
CA ALA A 66 -2.26 9.95 0.61
C ALA A 66 -0.75 10.06 0.37
N SER A 67 -0.36 10.84 -0.64
CA SER A 67 1.04 11.14 -0.89
C SER A 67 1.24 12.60 -1.28
N PHE A 68 2.30 13.23 -0.77
CA PHE A 68 2.78 14.51 -1.29
C PHE A 68 3.28 14.36 -2.72
N VAL A 69 2.79 15.21 -3.61
CA VAL A 69 3.15 15.24 -5.03
C VAL A 69 3.75 16.56 -5.48
N SER A 70 3.85 17.55 -4.58
CA SER A 70 4.55 18.82 -4.82
C SER A 70 5.23 19.35 -3.54
N PRO A 71 6.29 20.17 -3.67
CA PRO A 71 6.97 20.78 -2.52
C PRO A 71 6.13 21.84 -1.80
N GLU A 72 5.07 22.34 -2.42
CA GLU A 72 4.10 23.28 -1.82
C GLU A 72 3.06 22.56 -0.92
N GLY A 73 3.15 21.24 -0.80
CA GLY A 73 2.25 20.45 0.06
C GLY A 73 1.00 19.95 -0.65
N LEU A 74 0.97 19.91 -1.98
CA LEU A 74 -0.11 19.25 -2.71
C LEU A 74 -0.09 17.75 -2.41
N ILE A 75 -1.24 17.20 -1.98
CA ILE A 75 -1.41 15.78 -1.71
C ILE A 75 -2.36 15.12 -2.72
N ALA A 76 -2.05 13.88 -3.10
CA ALA A 76 -2.92 13.01 -3.89
C ALA A 76 -3.46 11.88 -3.02
N THR A 77 -4.77 11.61 -3.14
CA THR A 77 -5.46 10.48 -2.50
C THR A 77 -6.61 10.00 -3.39
N ASN A 78 -7.31 8.95 -2.99
CA ASN A 78 -8.48 8.48 -3.73
C ASN A 78 -9.71 9.35 -3.44
N TYR A 79 -10.59 9.47 -4.44
CA TYR A 79 -11.85 10.20 -4.31
C TYR A 79 -12.70 9.72 -3.12
N HIS A 80 -12.84 8.40 -2.94
CA HIS A 80 -13.65 7.83 -1.86
C HIS A 80 -13.10 8.13 -0.46
N CYS A 81 -11.82 8.50 -0.35
CA CYS A 81 -11.21 8.88 0.93
C CYS A 81 -11.63 10.27 1.40
N ILE A 82 -12.01 11.15 0.47
CA ILE A 82 -12.41 12.53 0.75
C ILE A 82 -13.89 12.80 0.47
N GLU A 83 -14.59 11.83 -0.12
CA GLU A 83 -15.97 12.01 -0.56
C GLU A 83 -16.86 12.45 0.60
N GLY A 84 -16.93 11.68 1.68
CA GLY A 84 -17.77 12.02 2.83
C GLY A 84 -17.22 13.15 3.69
N SER A 85 -15.91 13.17 3.92
CA SER A 85 -15.24 14.07 4.86
C SER A 85 -15.05 15.50 4.34
N TYR A 86 -14.96 15.68 3.02
CA TYR A 86 -14.71 16.98 2.42
C TYR A 86 -15.70 17.32 1.30
N LEU A 87 -15.82 16.46 0.29
CA LEU A 87 -16.59 16.81 -0.92
C LEU A 87 -18.09 16.92 -0.66
N GLN A 88 -18.68 15.94 0.02
CA GLN A 88 -20.09 15.95 0.39
C GLN A 88 -20.39 17.03 1.42
N PHE A 89 -19.52 17.16 2.42
CA PHE A 89 -19.68 18.16 3.49
C PHE A 89 -19.69 19.60 2.96
N ASN A 90 -18.83 19.91 1.99
CA ASN A 90 -18.77 21.24 1.38
C ASN A 90 -19.69 21.40 0.16
N SER A 91 -20.37 20.35 -0.30
CA SER A 91 -21.29 20.46 -1.44
C SER A 91 -22.61 21.11 -0.99
N SER A 92 -23.16 21.96 -1.85
CA SER A 92 -24.49 22.56 -1.67
C SER A 92 -25.37 22.36 -2.91
N GLU A 93 -26.63 22.78 -2.84
CA GLU A 93 -27.50 22.77 -4.03
C GLU A 93 -26.99 23.68 -5.15
N LYS A 94 -26.37 24.80 -4.78
CA LYS A 94 -25.76 25.76 -5.71
C LYS A 94 -24.43 25.24 -6.25
N GLU A 95 -23.66 24.54 -5.41
CA GLU A 95 -22.33 24.05 -5.72
C GLU A 95 -22.24 22.53 -5.53
N LYS A 96 -22.50 21.81 -6.63
CA LYS A 96 -22.61 20.34 -6.64
C LYS A 96 -21.25 19.65 -6.82
N PHE A 97 -20.32 19.79 -5.87
CA PHE A 97 -18.94 19.29 -5.99
C PHE A 97 -18.84 17.78 -6.26
N VAL A 98 -19.70 16.99 -5.62
CA VAL A 98 -19.80 15.53 -5.82
C VAL A 98 -20.19 15.18 -7.26
N ARG A 99 -21.06 15.99 -7.88
CA ARG A 99 -21.58 15.73 -9.23
C ARG A 99 -20.72 16.32 -10.32
N ASN A 100 -20.30 17.58 -10.14
CA ASN A 100 -19.67 18.36 -11.18
C ASN A 100 -18.15 18.17 -11.22
N ARG A 101 -17.57 17.53 -10.19
CA ARG A 101 -16.13 17.35 -9.96
C ARG A 101 -15.37 18.67 -10.03
N ILE A 102 -14.83 19.09 -8.90
CA ILE A 102 -13.90 20.22 -8.88
C ILE A 102 -12.56 19.78 -9.50
N CYS A 103 -11.98 20.64 -10.34
CA CYS A 103 -10.67 20.39 -10.91
C CYS A 103 -9.59 20.80 -9.91
N CYS A 104 -8.50 20.03 -9.87
CA CYS A 104 -7.29 20.31 -9.12
C CYS A 104 -6.25 20.94 -10.05
#